data_AF-A0A239V5P7-F1
#
_entry.id   AF-A0A239V5P7-F1
#
_cell.length_a   1.000
_cell.length_b   1.000
_cell.length_c   1.000
_cell.angle_alpha   90.00
_cell.angle_beta   90.00
_cell.angle_gamma   90.00
#
_symmetry.space_group_name_H-M   'P 1'
#
loop_
_entity.id
_entity.type
_entity.pdbx_description
1 polymer ?
#
loop_
_entity_poly.entity_id
_entity_poly.type
_entity_poly.pdbx_seq_one_letter_code
_entity_poly.pdbx_strand_id
1 'polypeptide(L)'
;MKRMTRRFLAAGAAAAVVASAAVPASAVDTAPKRDLAVSYAVSGAKIPGYPGLVALRLTNAGTDRYYGEFPLVTFEVKIITAKGPKGVNRNIGTRSFHGSHVEDLGFDEATSTHTYRVILSNPVERGTKGMNIAGFYFGIGATREGRVIQKIVTTQKGRLPGDIPNANDQNVDSTVAGNTHTNFGKPTGLF
;
A
#
# COMPACT_ATOMS: atom_id res chain seq x y z
N MET A 1 28.18 64.19 58.83
CA MET A 1 28.85 65.24 58.02
C MET A 1 29.37 64.63 56.73
N LYS A 2 29.36 65.43 55.65
CA LYS A 2 29.98 65.23 54.32
C LYS A 2 29.22 64.40 53.26
N ARG A 3 28.71 65.18 52.31
CA ARG A 3 28.28 64.86 50.94
C ARG A 3 29.47 64.53 50.05
N MET A 4 29.26 63.68 49.03
CA MET A 4 29.82 63.79 47.66
C MET A 4 29.11 62.74 46.78
N THR A 5 28.09 63.07 45.94
CA THR A 5 28.15 63.64 44.56
C THR A 5 29.00 62.76 43.64
N ARG A 6 28.62 62.18 42.48
CA ARG A 6 27.50 62.17 41.50
C ARG A 6 27.82 60.99 40.53
N ARG A 7 26.85 60.40 39.83
CA ARG A 7 26.89 60.24 38.35
C ARG A 7 25.64 59.58 37.76
N PHE A 8 25.25 60.13 36.62
CA PHE A 8 24.15 59.82 35.72
C PHE A 8 24.31 58.45 35.01
N LEU A 9 23.19 57.89 34.52
CA LEU A 9 22.99 57.36 33.15
C LEU A 9 21.50 56.94 33.02
N ALA A 10 20.66 57.69 32.29
CA ALA A 10 20.34 57.52 30.86
C ALA A 10 19.44 56.30 30.57
N ALA A 11 18.13 56.55 30.45
CA ALA A 11 17.13 55.60 29.97
C ALA A 11 17.18 55.54 28.43
N GLY A 12 17.58 54.39 27.89
CA GLY A 12 17.61 54.12 26.46
C GLY A 12 16.30 53.48 25.99
N ALA A 13 15.61 54.16 25.08
CA ALA A 13 14.48 53.62 24.33
C ALA A 13 14.98 52.62 23.27
N ALA A 14 14.45 51.39 23.30
CA ALA A 14 14.72 50.38 22.28
C ALA A 14 13.69 50.49 21.16
N ALA A 15 14.16 50.84 19.96
CA ALA A 15 13.37 50.87 18.73
C ALA A 15 13.08 49.44 18.25
N ALA A 16 11.82 49.18 17.89
CA ALA A 16 11.38 47.93 17.30
C ALA A 16 11.85 47.83 15.84
N VAL A 17 12.64 46.81 15.53
CA VAL A 17 12.92 46.37 14.16
C VAL A 17 11.93 45.26 13.83
N VAL A 18 10.98 45.54 12.94
CA VAL A 18 10.07 44.54 12.38
C VAL A 18 10.86 43.79 11.30
N ALA A 19 11.49 42.69 11.68
CA ALA A 19 12.02 41.73 10.72
C ALA A 19 10.83 41.01 10.07
N SER A 20 10.56 41.33 8.80
CA SER A 20 9.70 40.51 7.94
C SER A 20 10.34 39.13 7.80
N ALA A 21 9.88 38.17 8.60
CA ALA A 21 10.22 36.78 8.43
C ALA A 21 9.61 36.34 7.10
N ALA A 22 10.47 36.13 6.11
CA ALA A 22 10.09 35.44 4.89
C ALA A 22 9.49 34.08 5.28
N VAL A 23 8.20 33.91 4.98
CA VAL A 23 7.51 32.63 5.08
C VAL A 23 8.31 31.66 4.20
N PRO A 24 8.84 30.54 4.73
CA PRO A 24 9.53 29.59 3.90
C PRO A 24 8.52 29.10 2.85
N ALA A 25 8.89 29.22 1.57
CA ALA A 25 8.12 28.66 0.48
C ALA A 25 7.84 27.20 0.81
N SER A 26 6.56 26.86 0.93
CA SER A 26 6.09 25.50 1.14
C SER A 26 6.85 24.58 0.19
N ALA A 27 7.49 23.54 0.74
CA ALA A 27 8.07 22.47 -0.05
C ALA A 27 7.03 22.06 -1.10
N VAL A 28 7.38 22.25 -2.38
CA VAL A 28 6.54 21.77 -3.48
C VAL A 28 6.44 20.27 -3.27
N ASP A 29 5.26 19.82 -2.88
CA ASP A 29 4.91 18.41 -2.72
C ASP A 29 5.19 17.73 -4.08
N THR A 30 6.38 17.14 -4.21
CA THR A 30 6.88 16.64 -5.50
C THR A 30 6.37 15.23 -5.70
N ALA A 31 5.05 15.04 -5.54
CA ALA A 31 4.41 13.77 -5.79
C ALA A 31 4.71 13.31 -7.23
N PRO A 32 5.06 12.04 -7.45
CA PRO A 32 5.35 11.53 -8.79
C PRO A 32 4.14 11.73 -9.72
N LYS A 33 4.37 11.88 -11.02
CA LYS A 33 3.25 12.02 -11.97
C LYS A 33 2.40 10.75 -12.04
N ARG A 34 3.05 9.59 -12.02
CA ARG A 34 2.46 8.27 -12.21
C ARG A 34 2.98 7.38 -11.10
N ASP A 35 2.07 6.92 -10.25
CA ASP A 35 2.41 6.03 -9.14
C ASP A 35 1.14 5.33 -8.64
N LEU A 36 1.19 4.00 -8.56
CA LEU A 36 0.11 3.17 -8.05
C LEU A 36 0.58 2.42 -6.81
N ALA A 37 -0.05 2.69 -5.67
CA ALA A 37 0.21 1.94 -4.45
C ALA A 37 -0.73 0.74 -4.34
N VAL A 38 -0.18 -0.40 -3.92
CA VAL A 38 -0.92 -1.65 -3.65
C VAL A 38 -1.26 -1.75 -2.18
N SER A 39 -2.47 -2.26 -1.89
CA SER A 39 -2.89 -2.62 -0.53
C SER A 39 -3.88 -3.79 -0.56
N TYR A 40 -4.15 -4.36 0.59
CA TYR A 40 -5.11 -5.45 0.76
C TYR A 40 -6.24 -5.05 1.70
N ALA A 41 -7.43 -5.60 1.47
CA ALA A 41 -8.54 -5.51 2.40
C ALA A 41 -9.15 -6.87 2.71
N VAL A 42 -9.47 -7.08 3.98
CA VAL A 42 -10.06 -8.31 4.52
C VAL A 42 -11.22 -7.99 5.45
N SER A 43 -12.07 -8.97 5.76
CA SER A 43 -13.09 -8.78 6.79
C SER A 43 -12.43 -8.61 8.17
N GLY A 44 -12.91 -7.64 8.96
CA GLY A 44 -12.55 -7.54 10.37
C GLY A 44 -13.03 -8.73 11.22
N ALA A 45 -14.03 -9.47 10.73
CA ALA A 45 -14.59 -10.66 11.37
C ALA A 45 -13.98 -11.97 10.82
N LYS A 46 -12.80 -11.92 10.20
CA LYS A 46 -12.11 -13.12 9.73
C LYS A 46 -11.74 -14.05 10.89
N ILE A 47 -11.61 -15.33 10.61
CA ILE A 47 -11.17 -16.34 11.58
C ILE A 47 -9.64 -16.45 11.48
N PRO A 48 -8.90 -16.61 12.59
CA PRO A 48 -7.46 -16.83 12.54
C PRO A 48 -7.05 -17.95 11.57
N GLY A 49 -6.13 -17.66 10.64
CA GLY A 49 -5.73 -18.63 9.60
C GLY A 49 -6.73 -18.83 8.46
N TYR A 50 -7.86 -18.10 8.46
CA TYR A 50 -8.86 -18.09 7.38
C TYR A 50 -9.41 -16.68 7.09
N PRO A 51 -8.91 -16.01 6.04
CA PRO A 51 -9.26 -14.63 5.73
C PRO A 51 -10.61 -14.50 5.01
N GLY A 52 -11.17 -15.61 4.51
CA GLY A 52 -12.31 -15.57 3.60
C GLY A 52 -11.91 -14.95 2.27
N LEU A 53 -12.42 -13.75 2.00
CA LEU A 53 -12.09 -12.96 0.83
C LEU A 53 -11.01 -11.93 1.16
N VAL A 54 -9.97 -11.88 0.33
CA VAL A 54 -8.96 -10.83 0.31
C VAL A 54 -9.12 -10.02 -0.96
N ALA A 55 -9.37 -8.72 -0.84
CA ALA A 55 -9.39 -7.80 -1.97
C ALA A 55 -8.01 -7.18 -2.18
N LEU A 56 -7.49 -7.25 -3.40
CA LEU A 56 -6.35 -6.46 -3.87
C LEU A 56 -6.85 -5.08 -4.29
N ARG A 57 -6.22 -4.03 -3.76
CA ARG A 57 -6.64 -2.64 -3.94
C ARG A 57 -5.51 -1.78 -4.49
N LEU A 58 -5.89 -0.81 -5.30
CA LEU A 58 -5.01 0.24 -5.79
C LEU A 58 -5.37 1.61 -5.22
N THR A 59 -4.35 2.40 -4.95
CA THR A 59 -4.43 3.84 -4.70
C THR A 59 -3.60 4.55 -5.75
N ASN A 60 -4.15 5.57 -6.40
CA ASN A 60 -3.34 6.46 -7.23
C ASN A 60 -2.63 7.46 -6.31
N ALA A 61 -1.32 7.25 -6.17
CA ALA A 61 -0.44 8.12 -5.39
C ALA A 61 0.20 9.21 -6.26
N GLY A 62 0.03 9.11 -7.59
CA GLY A 62 0.51 10.10 -8.53
C GLY A 62 -0.40 11.31 -8.70
N THR A 63 0.12 12.34 -9.37
CA THR A 63 -0.62 13.56 -9.70
C THR A 63 -1.55 13.40 -10.90
N ASP A 64 -1.32 12.41 -11.76
CA ASP A 64 -2.07 12.23 -13.00
C ASP A 64 -2.96 10.98 -12.95
N ARG A 65 -3.98 10.94 -13.81
CA ARG A 65 -4.79 9.73 -14.07
C ARG A 65 -3.90 8.60 -14.58
N TYR A 66 -3.90 7.43 -13.95
CA TYR A 66 -3.08 6.29 -14.38
C TYR A 66 -3.83 5.43 -15.41
N TYR A 67 -3.43 5.50 -16.68
CA TYR A 67 -4.02 4.71 -17.76
C TYR A 67 -2.93 4.24 -18.72
N GLY A 68 -2.84 2.93 -18.93
CA GLY A 68 -2.01 2.32 -19.96
C GLY A 68 -2.86 1.42 -20.84
N GLU A 69 -2.48 1.31 -22.11
CA GLU A 69 -3.17 0.43 -23.07
C GLU A 69 -3.08 -1.03 -22.60
N PHE A 70 -4.20 -1.75 -22.64
CA PHE A 70 -4.23 -3.15 -22.23
C PHE A 70 -3.31 -4.00 -23.15
N PRO A 71 -2.46 -4.90 -22.61
CA PRO A 71 -2.35 -5.35 -21.22
C PRO A 71 -1.14 -4.75 -20.47
N LEU A 72 -0.77 -3.49 -20.71
CA LEU A 72 0.48 -2.90 -20.20
C LEU A 72 0.58 -2.89 -18.68
N VAL A 73 -0.51 -2.58 -17.96
CA VAL A 73 -0.48 -2.44 -16.50
C VAL A 73 -0.81 -3.79 -15.86
N THR A 74 0.19 -4.40 -15.21
CA THR A 74 0.07 -5.76 -14.65
C THR A 74 0.69 -5.89 -13.27
N PHE A 75 0.08 -6.75 -12.46
CA PHE A 75 0.53 -7.11 -11.12
C PHE A 75 0.73 -8.61 -11.02
N GLU A 76 1.92 -9.04 -10.62
CA GLU A 76 2.17 -10.42 -10.20
C GLU A 76 1.78 -10.57 -8.73
N VAL A 77 0.88 -11.50 -8.45
CA VAL A 77 0.38 -11.80 -7.11
C VAL A 77 0.80 -13.21 -6.74
N LYS A 78 1.64 -13.34 -5.71
CA LYS A 78 2.10 -14.61 -5.17
C LYS A 78 1.41 -14.91 -3.86
N ILE A 79 0.70 -16.03 -3.80
CA ILE A 79 0.08 -16.56 -2.59
C ILE A 79 0.96 -17.70 -2.07
N ILE A 80 1.70 -17.45 -1.00
CA ILE A 80 2.79 -18.29 -0.52
C ILE A 80 2.37 -18.95 0.79
N THR A 81 2.59 -20.25 0.93
CA THR A 81 2.36 -20.94 2.22
C THR A 81 3.39 -20.50 3.27
N ALA A 82 2.94 -19.72 4.25
CA ALA A 82 3.75 -19.21 5.34
C ALA A 82 3.89 -20.22 6.50
N LYS A 83 2.81 -20.96 6.83
CA LYS A 83 2.80 -22.01 7.86
C LYS A 83 1.88 -23.16 7.46
N GLY A 84 2.12 -24.34 8.03
CA GLY A 84 1.37 -25.56 7.74
C GLY A 84 2.05 -26.45 6.68
N PRO A 85 1.33 -27.45 6.17
CA PRO A 85 1.85 -28.40 5.18
C PRO A 85 2.38 -27.73 3.92
N LYS A 86 3.51 -28.21 3.42
CA LYS A 86 4.14 -27.76 2.16
C LYS A 86 3.71 -28.67 1.02
N GLY A 87 3.78 -28.17 -0.20
CA GLY A 87 3.29 -28.84 -1.41
C GLY A 87 1.76 -28.91 -1.53
N VAL A 88 1.04 -28.37 -0.54
CA VAL A 88 -0.43 -28.37 -0.53
C VAL A 88 -0.95 -27.01 -0.97
N ASN A 89 -1.62 -26.98 -2.12
CA ASN A 89 -2.34 -25.79 -2.55
C ASN A 89 -3.67 -25.66 -1.81
N ARG A 90 -4.05 -24.43 -1.49
CA ARG A 90 -5.37 -24.10 -0.98
C ARG A 90 -6.28 -23.83 -2.17
N ASN A 91 -7.51 -24.33 -2.14
CA ASN A 91 -8.50 -23.89 -3.13
C ASN A 91 -8.67 -22.37 -3.02
N ILE A 92 -8.40 -21.65 -4.10
CA ILE A 92 -8.47 -20.20 -4.17
C ILE A 92 -9.32 -19.82 -5.38
N GLY A 93 -10.51 -19.29 -5.12
CA GLY A 93 -11.34 -18.69 -6.16
C GLY A 93 -10.87 -17.27 -6.46
N THR A 94 -11.02 -16.81 -7.70
CA THR A 94 -10.67 -15.44 -8.10
C THR A 94 -11.89 -14.66 -8.57
N ARG A 95 -11.82 -13.33 -8.46
CA ARG A 95 -12.82 -12.42 -9.05
C ARG A 95 -12.16 -11.13 -9.53
N SER A 96 -12.49 -10.73 -10.75
CA SER A 96 -12.09 -9.44 -11.33
C SER A 96 -13.01 -8.30 -10.88
N PHE A 97 -12.45 -7.09 -10.81
CA PHE A 97 -13.17 -5.87 -10.43
C PHE A 97 -12.66 -4.67 -11.25
N HIS A 98 -13.51 -3.65 -11.43
CA HIS A 98 -13.14 -2.37 -12.05
C HIS A 98 -12.33 -2.49 -13.35
N GLY A 99 -12.77 -3.37 -14.26
CA GLY A 99 -12.13 -3.58 -15.56
C GLY A 99 -10.73 -4.21 -15.46
N SER A 100 -10.53 -5.09 -14.49
CA SER A 100 -9.35 -5.96 -14.44
C SER A 100 -9.64 -7.35 -15.03
N HIS A 101 -8.57 -8.08 -15.31
CA HIS A 101 -8.59 -9.51 -15.58
C HIS A 101 -7.63 -10.22 -14.62
N VAL A 102 -8.05 -11.34 -14.04
CA VAL A 102 -7.20 -12.19 -13.19
C VAL A 102 -6.91 -13.47 -13.95
N GLU A 103 -5.64 -13.66 -14.28
CA GLU A 103 -5.09 -14.86 -14.91
C GLU A 103 -4.43 -15.73 -13.84
N ASP A 104 -4.79 -17.01 -13.78
CA ASP A 104 -4.14 -17.99 -12.92
C ASP A 104 -2.91 -18.57 -13.64
N LEU A 105 -1.72 -18.40 -13.04
CA LEU A 105 -0.45 -18.88 -13.58
C LEU A 105 -0.02 -20.22 -12.97
N GLY A 106 -0.83 -20.78 -12.07
CA GLY A 106 -0.63 -22.10 -11.48
C GLY A 106 0.14 -22.10 -10.16
N PHE A 107 0.20 -23.30 -9.60
CA PHE A 107 0.82 -23.60 -8.32
C PHE A 107 2.16 -24.31 -8.50
N ASP A 108 3.18 -23.80 -7.83
CA ASP A 108 4.49 -24.42 -7.69
C ASP A 108 4.56 -25.14 -6.34
N GLU A 109 4.62 -26.47 -6.39
CA GLU A 109 4.68 -27.34 -5.22
C GLU A 109 5.97 -27.14 -4.40
N ALA A 110 7.10 -26.99 -5.08
CA ALA A 110 8.42 -26.90 -4.46
C ALA A 110 8.54 -25.66 -3.58
N THR A 111 7.97 -24.54 -4.03
CA THR A 111 7.93 -23.30 -3.25
C THR A 111 6.63 -23.13 -2.46
N SER A 112 5.63 -23.99 -2.70
CA SER A 112 4.28 -23.87 -2.16
C SER A 112 3.65 -22.49 -2.44
N THR A 113 3.79 -22.05 -3.69
CA THR A 113 3.37 -20.72 -4.16
C THR A 113 2.35 -20.85 -5.29
N HIS A 114 1.19 -20.22 -5.14
CA HIS A 114 0.23 -20.04 -6.22
C HIS A 114 0.41 -18.64 -6.82
N THR A 115 0.63 -18.54 -8.12
CA THR A 115 0.89 -17.25 -8.78
C THR A 115 -0.29 -16.85 -9.66
N TYR A 116 -0.67 -15.58 -9.58
CA TYR A 116 -1.68 -14.96 -10.44
C TYR A 116 -1.09 -13.72 -11.12
N ARG A 117 -1.63 -13.38 -12.28
CA ARG A 117 -1.42 -12.09 -12.93
C ARG A 117 -2.73 -11.31 -12.95
N VAL A 118 -2.71 -10.11 -12.39
CA VAL A 118 -3.84 -9.17 -12.50
C VAL A 118 -3.48 -8.13 -13.55
N ILE A 119 -4.30 -8.01 -14.58
CA ILE A 119 -4.12 -7.09 -15.71
C ILE A 119 -5.19 -6.02 -15.62
N LEU A 120 -4.81 -4.75 -15.69
CA LEU A 120 -5.74 -3.64 -15.59
C LEU A 120 -6.06 -3.09 -16.99
N SER A 121 -7.34 -3.07 -17.37
CA SER A 121 -7.81 -2.48 -18.63
C SER A 121 -8.35 -1.06 -18.45
N ASN A 122 -8.84 -0.74 -17.25
CA ASN A 122 -9.45 0.55 -16.95
C ASN A 122 -8.49 1.53 -16.27
N PRO A 123 -8.70 2.83 -16.45
CA PRO A 123 -7.92 3.86 -15.78
C PRO A 123 -8.14 3.88 -14.26
N VAL A 124 -7.11 4.29 -13.53
CA VAL A 124 -7.21 4.69 -12.12
C VAL A 124 -7.19 6.21 -12.04
N GLU A 125 -8.32 6.82 -11.71
CA GLU A 125 -8.44 8.27 -11.66
C GLU A 125 -7.54 8.89 -10.59
N ARG A 126 -7.11 10.14 -10.81
CA ARG A 126 -6.34 10.90 -9.82
C ARG A 126 -7.10 10.96 -8.51
N GLY A 127 -6.41 10.74 -7.39
CA GLY A 127 -7.01 10.81 -6.05
C GLY A 127 -7.81 9.56 -5.65
N THR A 128 -7.95 8.56 -6.53
CA THR A 128 -8.56 7.27 -6.18
C THR A 128 -7.84 6.63 -5.00
N LYS A 129 -8.60 6.25 -3.96
CA LYS A 129 -8.10 5.53 -2.78
C LYS A 129 -8.76 4.17 -2.66
N GLY A 130 -7.97 3.11 -2.62
CA GLY A 130 -8.43 1.76 -2.28
C GLY A 130 -9.41 1.11 -3.26
N MET A 131 -9.28 1.37 -4.56
CA MET A 131 -10.10 0.73 -5.59
C MET A 131 -9.78 -0.77 -5.70
N ASN A 132 -10.79 -1.63 -5.51
CA ASN A 132 -10.60 -3.09 -5.63
C ASN A 132 -10.32 -3.46 -7.09
N ILE A 133 -9.24 -4.18 -7.36
CA ILE A 133 -8.93 -4.70 -8.71
C ILE A 133 -8.97 -6.23 -8.78
N ALA A 134 -8.86 -6.95 -7.66
CA ALA A 134 -9.03 -8.40 -7.66
C ALA A 134 -9.54 -8.86 -6.30
N GLY A 135 -10.18 -10.02 -6.27
CA GLY A 135 -10.57 -10.74 -5.06
C GLY A 135 -10.04 -12.16 -5.09
N PHE A 136 -9.49 -12.61 -3.97
CA PHE A 136 -9.00 -13.97 -3.76
C PHE A 136 -9.80 -14.60 -2.61
N TYR A 137 -10.59 -15.63 -2.94
CA TYR A 137 -11.46 -16.36 -2.03
C TYR A 137 -10.74 -17.62 -1.55
N PHE A 138 -10.27 -17.60 -0.32
CA PHE A 138 -9.56 -18.72 0.26
C PHE A 138 -10.59 -19.77 0.70
N GLY A 139 -10.39 -21.05 0.39
CA GLY A 139 -11.11 -22.14 1.08
C GLY A 139 -10.73 -22.16 2.57
N ILE A 140 -11.26 -23.05 3.42
CA ILE A 140 -10.88 -23.07 4.85
C ILE A 140 -9.39 -23.42 5.07
N GLY A 141 -8.79 -24.23 4.18
CA GLY A 141 -7.38 -24.62 4.28
C GLY A 141 -7.06 -25.53 5.47
N ALA A 142 -8.07 -26.18 6.05
CA ALA A 142 -7.88 -27.22 7.05
C ALA A 142 -7.57 -28.53 6.34
N THR A 143 -6.40 -29.11 6.61
CA THR A 143 -5.97 -30.41 6.09
C THR A 143 -5.79 -31.38 7.26
N ARG A 144 -5.59 -32.67 6.98
CA ARG A 144 -5.28 -33.67 8.01
C ARG A 144 -3.91 -33.43 8.67
N GLU A 145 -3.00 -32.76 7.98
CA GLU A 145 -1.64 -32.44 8.43
C GLU A 145 -1.54 -31.06 9.11
N GLY A 146 -2.68 -30.37 9.27
CA GLY A 146 -2.77 -29.05 9.87
C GLY A 146 -3.31 -28.00 8.90
N ARG A 147 -3.37 -26.76 9.39
CA ARG A 147 -3.94 -25.63 8.63
C ARG A 147 -2.87 -24.95 7.79
N VAL A 148 -3.17 -24.74 6.51
CA VAL A 148 -2.36 -23.94 5.59
C VAL A 148 -2.65 -22.46 5.83
N ILE A 149 -1.66 -21.73 6.34
CA ILE A 149 -1.69 -20.27 6.51
C ILE A 149 -0.77 -19.68 5.44
N GLN A 150 -1.29 -18.74 4.66
CA GLN A 150 -0.57 -18.18 3.53
C GLN A 150 -0.08 -16.77 3.83
N LYS A 151 0.54 -16.13 2.86
CA LYS A 151 0.69 -14.68 2.74
C LYS A 151 0.56 -14.31 1.28
N ILE A 152 0.19 -13.07 1.01
CA ILE A 152 0.17 -12.53 -0.35
C ILE A 152 1.32 -11.54 -0.50
N VAL A 153 2.06 -11.64 -1.60
CA VAL A 153 3.05 -10.67 -2.03
C VAL A 153 2.66 -10.21 -3.43
N THR A 154 2.50 -8.90 -3.62
CA THR A 154 2.15 -8.32 -4.92
C THR A 154 3.26 -7.42 -5.43
N THR A 155 3.54 -7.51 -6.71
CA THR A 155 4.52 -6.67 -7.39
C THR A 155 3.93 -6.15 -8.70
N GLN A 156 3.93 -4.83 -8.91
CA GLN A 156 3.62 -4.26 -10.22
C GLN A 156 4.76 -4.57 -11.19
N LYS A 157 4.45 -5.34 -12.24
CA LYS A 157 5.40 -5.74 -13.28
C LYS A 157 5.31 -4.80 -14.49
N GLY A 158 4.09 -4.61 -14.98
CA GLY A 158 3.79 -3.73 -16.10
C GLY A 158 3.41 -2.34 -15.62
N ARG A 159 4.02 -1.30 -16.22
CA ARG A 159 3.91 0.09 -15.77
C ARG A 159 4.03 1.07 -16.92
N LEU A 160 3.55 2.29 -16.70
CA LEU A 160 3.71 3.40 -17.64
C LEU A 160 5.15 3.91 -17.68
N PRO A 161 5.63 4.44 -18.82
CA PRO A 161 6.90 5.15 -18.87
C PRO A 161 6.95 6.29 -17.85
N GLY A 162 8.06 6.38 -17.10
CA GLY A 162 8.26 7.40 -16.07
C GLY A 162 7.67 7.08 -14.70
N ASP A 163 6.94 5.96 -14.55
CA ASP A 163 6.62 5.38 -13.25
C ASP A 163 7.82 4.58 -12.72
N ILE A 164 8.36 4.98 -11.57
CA ILE A 164 9.57 4.42 -10.98
C ILE A 164 9.16 3.42 -9.88
N PRO A 165 9.60 2.14 -9.97
CA PRO A 165 9.31 1.13 -8.95
C PRO A 165 9.75 1.57 -7.57
N ASN A 166 8.90 1.37 -6.56
CA ASN A 166 9.21 1.73 -5.19
C ASN A 166 8.51 0.79 -4.18
N ALA A 167 8.62 1.09 -2.88
CA ALA A 167 8.11 0.21 -1.84
C ALA A 167 6.58 0.06 -1.82
N ASN A 168 5.83 0.97 -2.45
CA ASN A 168 4.37 0.93 -2.46
C ASN A 168 3.79 -0.03 -3.51
N ASP A 169 4.59 -0.48 -4.47
CA ASP A 169 4.17 -1.30 -5.62
C ASP A 169 5.08 -2.52 -5.85
N GLN A 170 6.27 -2.57 -5.22
CA GLN A 170 7.20 -3.69 -5.30
C GLN A 170 7.19 -4.55 -4.04
N ASN A 171 6.98 -5.86 -4.20
CA ASN A 171 7.04 -6.85 -3.12
C ASN A 171 6.16 -6.51 -1.90
N VAL A 172 4.99 -5.94 -2.14
CA VAL A 172 4.06 -5.52 -1.08
C VAL A 172 3.53 -6.75 -0.35
N ASP A 173 4.08 -7.02 0.83
CA ASP A 173 3.73 -8.18 1.65
C ASP A 173 2.52 -7.88 2.55
N SER A 174 1.49 -8.71 2.44
CA SER A 174 0.24 -8.63 3.22
C SER A 174 0.40 -8.77 4.74
N THR A 175 1.55 -9.24 5.21
CA THR A 175 1.87 -9.40 6.64
C THR A 175 2.51 -8.16 7.25
N VAL A 176 3.01 -7.23 6.43
CA VAL A 176 3.58 -5.96 6.88
C VAL A 176 2.45 -5.04 7.36
N ALA A 177 2.65 -4.43 8.53
CA ALA A 177 1.70 -3.51 9.12
C ALA A 177 1.40 -2.34 8.19
N GLY A 178 0.11 -2.05 7.96
CA GLY A 178 -0.32 -0.98 7.07
C GLY A 178 -0.51 -1.40 5.60
N ASN A 179 -0.10 -2.60 5.18
CA ASN A 179 -0.42 -3.09 3.83
C ASN A 179 -1.81 -3.73 3.77
N THR A 180 -2.26 -4.31 4.88
CA THR A 180 -3.57 -4.96 4.99
C THR A 180 -4.46 -4.20 5.96
N HIS A 181 -5.70 -3.99 5.55
CA HIS A 181 -6.71 -3.29 6.34
C HIS A 181 -7.99 -4.11 6.46
N THR A 182 -8.78 -3.86 7.49
CA THR A 182 -10.14 -4.35 7.51
C THR A 182 -10.97 -3.63 6.44
N ASN A 183 -12.15 -4.17 6.14
CA ASN A 183 -13.17 -3.52 5.33
C ASN A 183 -13.62 -2.15 5.89
N PHE A 184 -13.29 -1.84 7.16
CA PHE A 184 -13.50 -0.54 7.81
C PHE A 184 -12.22 0.32 7.92
N GLY A 185 -11.15 -0.05 7.21
CA GLY A 185 -9.92 0.75 7.11
C GLY A 185 -8.96 0.63 8.30
N LYS A 186 -9.21 -0.25 9.28
CA LYS A 186 -8.27 -0.46 10.40
C LYS A 186 -7.11 -1.35 9.97
N PRO A 187 -5.83 -1.00 10.24
CA PRO A 187 -4.70 -1.88 9.95
C PRO A 187 -4.86 -3.24 10.63
N THR A 188 -4.51 -4.32 9.92
CA THR A 188 -4.57 -5.70 10.42
C THR A 188 -3.60 -6.59 9.65
N GLY A 189 -3.35 -7.80 10.15
CA GLY A 189 -2.70 -8.84 9.35
C GLY A 189 -3.68 -9.54 8.41
N LEU A 190 -3.15 -10.29 7.45
CA LEU A 190 -3.96 -11.09 6.54
C LEU A 190 -4.68 -12.25 7.26
N PHE A 191 -4.01 -12.92 8.20
CA PHE A 191 -4.47 -14.12 8.89
C PHE A 191 -4.54 -13.93 10.40
#